data_AF-A0A9W4S7S7-F1
#
_entry.id   AF-A0A9W4S7S7-F1
#
_cell.length_a   1.000
_cell.length_b   1.000
_cell.length_c   1.000
_cell.angle_alpha   90.00
_cell.angle_beta   90.00
_cell.angle_gamma   90.00
#
_symmetry.space_group_name_H-M   'P 1'
#
loop_
_entity.id
_entity.type
_entity.pdbx_description
1 polymer ?
#
loop_
_entity_poly.entity_id
_entity_poly.type
_entity_poly.pdbx_seq_one_letter_code
_entity_poly.pdbx_strand_id
1 'polypeptide(L)'
;VLRYYPYIPGASQASGEQPRMVPHVHRVERLIHLELQGMGLHAGPINCDGCTSVHREWFQIDASKKGIQAVDEVIRRWCDFDETQVP
;
A
#
# COMPACT_ATOMS: atom_id res chain seq x y z
N VAL A 1 0.80 -1.91 13.21
CA VAL A 1 -0.45 -1.14 12.97
C VAL A 1 -0.84 -1.33 11.52
N LEU A 2 -2.11 -1.61 11.23
CA LEU A 2 -2.60 -1.69 9.85
C LEU A 2 -2.88 -0.27 9.35
N ARG A 3 -2.47 0.07 8.11
CA ARG A 3 -2.71 1.38 7.49
C ARG A 3 -3.66 1.21 6.29
N TYR A 4 -4.57 2.16 6.13
CA TYR A 4 -5.49 2.23 5.01
C TYR A 4 -5.14 3.42 4.12
N TYR A 5 -5.36 3.28 2.82
CA TYR A 5 -5.13 4.32 1.83
C TYR A 5 -6.39 4.56 0.98
N PRO A 6 -6.72 5.80 0.57
CA PRO A 6 -5.99 7.05 0.83
C PRO A 6 -5.79 7.35 2.32
N TYR A 7 -4.62 7.89 2.70
CA TYR A 7 -4.25 7.96 4.11
C TYR A 7 -5.11 8.96 4.86
N ILE A 8 -5.87 8.46 5.85
CA ILE A 8 -6.70 9.26 6.74
C ILE A 8 -5.91 9.48 8.04
N PRO A 9 -5.52 10.72 8.39
CA PRO A 9 -4.88 10.99 9.67
C PRO A 9 -5.82 10.63 10.84
N GLY A 10 -5.27 10.28 12.00
CA GLY A 10 -6.07 9.88 13.17
C GLY A 10 -7.10 10.92 13.63
N ALA A 11 -6.85 12.20 13.39
CA ALA A 11 -7.81 13.27 13.65
C ALA A 11 -9.06 13.17 12.74
N SER A 12 -8.88 12.84 11.46
CA SER A 12 -9.96 12.66 10.49
C SER A 12 -10.78 11.40 10.78
N GLN A 13 -10.14 10.31 11.25
CA GLN A 13 -10.88 9.14 11.75
C GLN A 13 -11.74 9.47 12.98
N ALA A 14 -11.24 10.29 13.91
CA ALA A 14 -12.02 10.74 15.05
C ALA A 14 -13.22 11.62 14.66
N SER A 15 -13.15 12.28 13.49
CA SER A 15 -14.26 13.02 12.88
C SER A 15 -15.24 12.14 12.08
N GLY A 16 -15.06 10.82 12.07
CA GLY A 16 -15.96 9.86 11.42
C GLY A 16 -15.66 9.57 9.95
N GLU A 17 -14.56 10.12 9.40
CA GLU A 17 -14.15 9.85 8.02
C GLU A 17 -13.74 8.38 7.87
N GLN A 18 -14.39 7.69 6.94
CA GLN A 18 -14.17 6.27 6.69
C GLN A 18 -13.16 6.06 5.56
N PRO A 19 -12.30 5.01 5.65
CA PRO A 19 -11.50 4.59 4.52
C PRO A 19 -12.38 4.33 3.29
N ARG A 20 -12.00 4.91 2.16
CA ARG A 20 -12.67 4.68 0.88
C ARG A 20 -11.71 4.08 -0.13
N MET A 21 -12.28 3.45 -1.16
CA MET A 21 -11.51 3.01 -2.31
C MET A 21 -11.15 4.22 -3.19
N VAL A 22 -9.99 4.14 -3.85
CA VAL A 22 -9.64 5.06 -4.94
C VAL A 22 -10.48 4.75 -6.19
N PRO A 23 -10.75 5.75 -7.05
CA PRO A 23 -11.58 5.59 -8.24
C PRO A 23 -11.22 4.38 -9.12
N HIS A 24 -9.93 4.15 -9.36
CA HIS A 24 -9.44 3.06 -10.20
C HIS A 24 -8.56 2.09 -9.41
N VAL A 25 -9.11 1.48 -8.35
CA VAL A 25 -8.39 0.62 -7.40
C VAL A 25 -7.47 -0.42 -8.04
N HIS A 26 -7.93 -1.17 -9.05
CA HIS A 26 -7.12 -2.22 -9.68
C HIS A 26 -5.93 -1.66 -10.46
N ARG A 27 -6.09 -0.47 -11.04
CA ARG A 27 -5.01 0.23 -11.75
C ARG A 27 -3.96 0.70 -10.74
N VAL A 28 -4.41 1.32 -9.65
CA VAL A 28 -3.53 1.80 -8.56
C VAL A 28 -2.76 0.65 -7.92
N GLU A 29 -3.45 -0.43 -7.56
CA GLU A 29 -2.84 -1.65 -7.01
C GLU A 29 -1.75 -2.20 -7.95
N ARG A 30 -2.06 -2.30 -9.25
CA ARG A 30 -1.09 -2.77 -10.24
C ARG A 30 0.14 -1.87 -10.34
N LEU A 31 -0.04 -0.55 -10.30
CA LEU A 31 1.06 0.42 -10.39
C LEU A 31 1.95 0.35 -9.15
N ILE A 32 1.37 0.21 -7.95
CA ILE A 32 2.10 0.00 -6.70
C ILE A 32 2.93 -1.28 -6.77
N HIS A 33 2.32 -2.41 -7.21
CA HIS A 33 3.04 -3.67 -7.35
C HIS A 33 4.21 -3.58 -8.33
N LEU A 34 4.00 -2.94 -9.49
CA LEU A 34 5.06 -2.75 -10.49
C LEU A 34 6.21 -1.90 -9.94
N GLU A 35 5.91 -0.81 -9.22
CA GLU A 35 6.96 0.05 -8.68
C GLU A 35 7.74 -0.65 -7.56
N LEU A 36 7.07 -1.28 -6.60
CA LEU A 36 7.75 -2.03 -5.52
C LEU A 36 8.56 -3.22 -6.07
N GLN A 37 8.08 -3.89 -7.13
CA GLN A 37 8.84 -4.90 -7.87
C GLN A 37 10.08 -4.28 -8.55
N GLY A 38 9.93 -3.13 -9.20
CA GLY A 38 11.04 -2.40 -9.83
C GLY A 38 12.11 -1.93 -8.83
N MET A 39 11.74 -1.73 -7.56
CA MET A 39 12.66 -1.46 -6.46
C MET A 39 13.35 -2.73 -5.91
N GLY A 40 13.02 -3.91 -6.42
CA GLY A 40 13.57 -5.20 -5.98
C GLY A 40 12.99 -5.72 -4.66
N LEU A 41 11.85 -5.19 -4.20
CA LEU A 41 11.26 -5.54 -2.90
C LEU A 41 10.34 -6.77 -2.95
N HIS A 42 10.02 -7.24 -4.14
CA HIS A 42 9.10 -8.38 -4.31
C HIS A 42 9.77 -9.69 -3.94
N ALA A 43 9.21 -10.35 -2.92
CA ALA A 43 9.71 -11.62 -2.41
C ALA A 43 8.95 -12.83 -2.96
N GLY A 44 7.95 -12.61 -3.82
CA GLY A 44 7.09 -13.68 -4.34
C GLY A 44 6.17 -14.29 -3.27
N PRO A 45 5.56 -15.44 -3.56
CA PRO A 45 4.71 -16.12 -2.61
C PRO A 45 5.50 -16.59 -1.38
N ILE A 46 5.07 -16.21 -0.18
CA ILE A 46 5.66 -16.71 1.06
C ILE A 46 4.70 -17.66 1.78
N ASN A 47 5.24 -18.73 2.36
CA ASN A 47 4.53 -19.52 3.35
C ASN A 47 4.64 -18.77 4.69
N CYS A 48 3.53 -18.33 5.24
CA CYS A 48 3.53 -17.57 6.48
C CYS A 48 3.36 -18.52 7.68
N ASP A 49 4.39 -18.59 8.53
CA ASP A 49 4.39 -19.44 9.74
C ASP A 49 3.32 -19.02 10.76
N GLY A 50 2.87 -17.76 10.72
CA GLY A 50 1.89 -17.22 11.67
C GLY A 50 0.42 -17.47 11.27
N CYS A 51 0.09 -17.44 9.97
CA CYS A 51 -1.29 -17.61 9.50
C CYS A 51 -1.54 -18.92 8.72
N THR A 52 -0.50 -19.76 8.61
CA THR A 52 -0.47 -21.07 7.90
C THR A 52 -0.96 -21.03 6.45
N SER A 53 -1.00 -19.84 5.84
CA SER A 53 -1.47 -19.59 4.48
C SER A 53 -0.35 -19.07 3.59
N VAL A 54 -0.53 -19.20 2.27
CA VAL A 54 0.40 -18.66 1.27
C VAL A 54 0.04 -17.21 0.95
N HIS A 55 0.90 -16.27 1.29
CA HIS A 55 0.76 -14.87 0.89
C HIS A 55 1.36 -14.71 -0.50
N ARG A 56 0.52 -14.49 -1.52
CA ARG A 56 0.95 -14.44 -2.92
C ARG A 56 1.61 -13.13 -3.33
N GLU A 57 1.27 -12.04 -2.66
CA GLU A 57 1.67 -10.68 -3.00
C GLU A 57 2.47 -10.09 -1.85
N TRP A 58 3.63 -10.70 -1.56
CA TRP A 58 4.49 -10.31 -0.46
C TRP A 58 5.69 -9.48 -0.92
N PHE A 59 5.93 -8.40 -0.18
CA PHE A 59 7.08 -7.53 -0.35
C PHE A 59 7.88 -7.50 0.93
N GLN A 60 9.20 -7.72 0.82
CA GLN A 60 10.10 -7.68 1.95
C GLN A 60 10.85 -6.35 1.95
N ILE A 61 10.87 -5.70 3.11
CA ILE A 61 11.60 -4.47 3.34
C ILE A 61 12.50 -4.61 4.56
N ASP A 62 13.53 -3.76 4.62
CA ASP A 62 14.28 -3.56 5.86
C ASP A 62 13.33 -3.05 6.96
N ALA A 63 13.43 -3.63 8.16
CA ALA A 63 12.65 -3.25 9.34
C ALA A 63 13.12 -1.90 9.96
N SER A 64 13.31 -0.91 9.10
CA SER A 64 13.72 0.44 9.44
C SER A 64 12.62 1.44 9.10
N LYS A 65 12.67 2.61 9.76
CA LYS A 65 11.77 3.73 9.44
C LYS A 65 11.85 4.12 7.96
N LYS A 66 13.04 4.06 7.38
CA LYS A 66 13.30 4.38 5.98
C LYS A 66 12.63 3.37 5.04
N GLY A 67 12.72 2.08 5.33
CA GLY A 67 12.03 1.04 4.54
C GLY A 67 10.52 1.22 4.56
N ILE A 68 9.96 1.49 5.74
CA ILE A 68 8.51 1.74 5.89
C ILE A 68 8.09 3.02 5.15
N GLN A 69 8.88 4.10 5.25
CA GLN A 69 8.61 5.36 4.55
C GLN A 69 8.64 5.20 3.02
N ALA A 70 9.59 4.43 2.48
CA ALA A 70 9.68 4.20 1.05
C ALA A 70 8.41 3.52 0.50
N VAL A 71 7.87 2.51 1.21
CA VAL A 71 6.60 1.87 0.81
C VAL A 71 5.41 2.83 0.94
N ASP A 72 5.36 3.59 2.03
CA ASP A 72 4.32 4.59 2.30
C ASP A 72 4.26 5.66 1.20
N GLU A 73 5.41 6.15 0.74
CA GLU A 73 5.53 7.12 -0.34
C GLU A 73 5.03 6.58 -1.69
N VAL A 74 5.36 5.32 -2.02
CA VAL A 74 4.89 4.69 -3.27
C VAL A 74 3.37 4.56 -3.27
N ILE A 75 2.77 4.07 -2.17
CA ILE A 75 1.32 3.90 -2.09
C ILE A 75 0.62 5.26 -2.20
N ARG A 76 1.08 6.26 -1.44
CA ARG A 76 0.54 7.62 -1.50
C ARG A 76 0.59 8.20 -2.90
N ARG A 77 1.74 8.12 -3.57
CA ARG A 77 1.92 8.66 -4.92
C ARG A 77 0.88 8.13 -5.90
N TRP A 78 0.64 6.82 -5.90
CA TRP A 78 -0.30 6.22 -6.84
C TRP A 78 -1.76 6.47 -6.46
N CYS A 79 -2.09 6.52 -5.17
CA CYS A 79 -3.41 6.97 -4.72
C CYS A 79 -3.67 8.42 -5.14
N ASP A 80 -2.75 9.34 -4.81
CA ASP A 80 -2.88 10.76 -5.12
C ASP A 80 -2.93 11.01 -6.63
N PHE A 81 -2.12 10.29 -7.42
CA PHE A 81 -2.19 10.35 -8.88
C PHE A 81 -3.56 9.95 -9.41
N ASP A 82 -4.15 8.88 -8.90
CA ASP A 82 -5.46 8.40 -9.36
C ASP A 82 -6.59 9.40 -9.11
N GLU A 83 -6.55 10.10 -7.99
CA GLU A 83 -7.51 11.16 -7.67
C GLU A 83 -7.45 12.32 -8.69
N THR A 84 -6.28 12.59 -9.31
CA THR A 84 -6.15 13.59 -10.39
C THR A 84 -6.71 13.13 -11.74
N GLN A 85 -7.03 11.83 -11.88
CA GLN A 85 -7.56 11.27 -13.13
C GLN A 85 -9.09 11.32 -13.19
N VAL A 86 -9.76 11.78 -12.13
CA VAL A 86 -11.21 11.97 -12.10
C VAL A 86 -11.57 13.23 -12.91
N PRO A 87 -12.56 13.18 -13.82
CA PRO A 87 -12.98 14.33 -14.63
C PRO A 87 -13.45 15.55 -13.84
#